data_AF-A0A6N3H8M1-F1
#
_entry.id   AF-A0A6N3H8M1-F1
#
_cell.length_a   1.000
_cell.length_b   1.000
_cell.length_c   1.000
_cell.angle_alpha   90.00
_cell.angle_beta   90.00
_cell.angle_gamma   90.00
#
_symmetry.space_group_name_H-M   'P 1'
#
loop_
_entity.id
_entity.type
_entity.pdbx_description
1 polymer ?
#
loop_
_entity_poly.entity_id
_entity_poly.type
_entity_poly.pdbx_seq_one_letter_code
_entity_poly.pdbx_strand_id
1 'polypeptide(L)' 'MEMLGAIFTVGIVVTGAFMIWLRTKSGKKWLANL' A
#
# COMPACT_ATOMS: atom_id res chain seq x y z
N MET A 1 -23.29 -1.50 5.28
CA MET A 1 -22.77 -0.51 4.32
C MET A 1 -21.59 0.25 4.93
N GLU A 2 -21.77 0.86 6.10
CA GLU A 2 -20.72 1.59 6.85
C GLU A 2 -19.41 0.80 7.04
N MET A 3 -19.48 -0.45 7.50
CA MET A 3 -18.30 -1.29 7.74
C MET A 3 -17.53 -1.64 6.45
N LEU A 4 -18.25 -1.92 5.36
CA LEU A 4 -17.60 -2.15 4.06
C LEU A 4 -16.88 -0.88 3.60
N GLY A 5 -17.53 0.28 3.74
CA GLY A 5 -16.91 1.58 3.41
C GLY A 5 -15.60 1.79 4.15
N ALA A 6 -15.58 1.56 5.47
CA ALA A 6 -14.37 1.68 6.28
C ALA A 6 -13.25 0.73 5.83
N ILE A 7 -13.57 -0.53 5.53
CA ILE A 7 -12.60 -1.53 5.05
C ILE A 7 -12.00 -1.09 3.70
N PHE A 8 -12.85 -0.63 2.77
CA PHE A 8 -12.39 -0.13 1.47
C PHE A 8 -11.48 1.09 1.60
N THR A 9 -11.84 2.05 2.47
CA THR A 9 -11.02 3.23 2.72
C THR A 9 -9.64 2.85 3.28
N VAL A 10 -9.60 1.98 4.29
CA VAL A 10 -8.33 1.51 4.86
C VAL A 10 -7.51 0.75 3.82
N GLY A 11 -8.15 -0.11 3.03
CA GLY A 11 -7.50 -0.84 1.94
C GLY A 11 -6.84 0.09 0.94
N ILE A 12 -7.55 1.14 0.48
CA ILE A 12 -7.01 2.13 -0.44
C ILE A 12 -5.80 2.86 0.16
N VAL A 13 -5.88 3.26 1.44
CA VAL A 13 -4.77 3.95 2.12
C VAL A 13 -3.54 3.04 2.21
N VAL A 14 -3.72 1.79 2.63
CA VAL A 14 -2.62 0.82 2.78
C VAL A 14 -2.01 0.50 1.42
N THR A 15 -2.82 0.18 0.40
CA THR A 15 -2.33 -0.12 -0.95
C THR A 15 -1.66 1.10 -1.59
N GLY A 16 -2.22 2.29 -1.44
CA GLY A 16 -1.64 3.53 -1.95
C GLY A 16 -0.30 3.85 -1.30
N ALA A 17 -0.21 3.77 0.02
CA ALA A 17 1.04 3.95 0.76
C ALA A 17 2.09 2.91 0.35
N PHE A 18 1.69 1.64 0.20
CA PHE A 18 2.58 0.58 -0.25
C PHE A 18 3.08 0.82 -1.68
N MET A 19 2.21 1.20 -2.62
CA MET A 19 2.61 1.53 -3.99
C MET A 19 3.58 2.71 -4.06
N ILE A 20 3.36 3.76 -3.26
CA ILE A 20 4.27 4.90 -3.16
C ILE A 20 5.61 4.43 -2.57
N TRP A 21 5.58 3.62 -1.51
CA TRP A 21 6.78 3.09 -0.87
C TRP A 21 7.61 2.22 -1.82
N LEU A 22 6.99 1.39 -2.67
CA LEU A 22 7.68 0.59 -3.69
C LEU A 22 8.53 1.44 -4.66
N ARG A 23 8.18 2.72 -4.86
CA ARG A 23 8.96 3.64 -5.70
C ARG A 23 10.16 4.28 -4.97
N THR A 24 10.24 4.17 -3.64
CA THR A 24 11.36 4.68 -2.84
C THR A 24 12.60 3.77 -2.94
N LYS A 25 13.76 4.22 -2.46
CA LYS A 25 14.99 3.39 -2.43
C LYS A 25 14.80 2.09 -1.66
N SER A 26 14.11 2.14 -0.51
CA SER A 26 13.87 0.96 0.33
C SER A 26 12.93 -0.03 -0.37
N GLY A 27 11.84 0.48 -0.95
CA GLY A 27 10.91 -0.35 -1.72
C GLY A 27 11.53 -1.00 -2.95
N LYS A 28 12.35 -0.26 -3.71
CA LYS A 28 13.10 -0.81 -4.84
C LYS A 28 14.10 -1.89 -4.40
N LYS A 29 14.79 -1.69 -3.27
CA LYS A 29 15.70 -2.70 -2.71
C LYS A 29 14.96 -3.95 -2.27
N TRP A 30 13.79 -3.80 -1.66
CA TRP A 30 12.93 -4.91 -1.27
C TRP A 30 12.45 -5.70 -2.50
N LEU A 31 11.99 -5.02 -3.56
CA LEU A 31 11.60 -5.67 -4.83
C LEU A 31 12.75 -6.40 -5.52
N ALA A 32 13.97 -5.87 -5.46
CA ALA A 32 15.14 -6.51 -6.04
C ALA A 32 15.59 -7.78 -5.28
N ASN A 33 15.07 -7.97 -4.06
CA ASN A 33 15.40 -9.10 -3.18
C ASN A 33 14.20 -10.04 -2.96
N LEU A 34 13.14 -9.86 -3.75
CA LEU A 34 11.96 -10.72 -3.83
C LEU A 34 12.15 -11.70 -4.98
#